data_AF-A0AAD7GZ91-F1
#
_entry.id   AF-A0AAD7GZ91-F1
#
_cell.length_a   1.000
_cell.length_b   1.000
_cell.length_c   1.000
_cell.angle_alpha   90.00
_cell.angle_beta   90.00
_cell.angle_gamma   90.00
#
_symmetry.space_group_name_H-M   'P 1'
#
loop_
_entity.id
_entity.type
_entity.pdbx_description
1 polymer ?
#
loop_
_entity_poly.entity_id
_entity_poly.type
_entity_poly.pdbx_seq_one_letter_code
_entity_poly.pdbx_strand_id
1 'polypeptide(L)'
;MVDLLSDFHHALATRCWARSKPTSVTHLNDQPRATKTAGKKPAPTPFGASKPTKTKRNPLFESAPKNLGIGQDLQPQTDLTRFVKWPEYIRLQRQKVILHQPLKVPPCHCQFAYTLDKNTATQLFKLLNKYRPETKLEKKTRLEATAVAAAENKDASNKDSKKPFFVKFGLNHTVALIEAKKASLVVITHDVDPIEFVVFLPALCRKMGVPYVIVKGKAHLGTVVHKKTTAVLVLQDVKSEDTPFRSYPSLQSLAC
;
A
#
# COMPACT_ATOMS: atom_id res chain seq x y z
N MET A 1 -25.73 43.94 9.71
CA MET A 1 -25.87 42.52 9.29
C MET A 1 -25.41 42.33 7.84
N VAL A 2 -24.37 43.04 7.42
CA VAL A 2 -23.71 42.87 6.10
C VAL A 2 -22.18 42.89 6.28
N ASP A 3 -21.68 43.45 7.39
CA ASP A 3 -20.24 43.58 7.66
C ASP A 3 -19.59 42.40 8.41
N LEU A 4 -20.27 41.24 8.50
CA LEU A 4 -19.69 39.99 9.02
C LEU A 4 -19.41 38.97 7.91
N LEU A 5 -19.80 39.25 6.68
CA LEU A 5 -19.65 38.35 5.54
C LEU A 5 -18.41 38.66 4.66
N SER A 6 -17.85 39.88 4.72
CA SER A 6 -16.64 40.23 3.97
C SER A 6 -15.35 39.76 4.64
N ASP A 7 -15.33 39.68 5.98
CA ASP A 7 -14.14 39.30 6.74
C ASP A 7 -13.89 37.78 6.76
N PHE A 8 -14.91 36.99 6.42
CA PHE A 8 -14.76 35.54 6.27
C PHE A 8 -14.04 35.15 4.97
N HIS A 9 -14.10 36.00 3.94
CA HIS A 9 -13.47 35.75 2.63
C HIS A 9 -11.97 36.09 2.62
N HIS A 10 -11.50 37.03 3.45
CA HIS A 10 -10.06 37.30 3.62
C HIS A 10 -9.36 36.31 4.58
N ALA A 11 -10.09 35.75 5.56
CA ALA A 11 -9.54 34.79 6.53
C ALA A 11 -9.35 33.36 5.98
N LEU A 12 -10.01 33.00 4.88
CA LEU A 12 -9.81 31.72 4.18
C LEU A 12 -8.65 31.76 3.18
N ALA A 13 -8.30 32.93 2.66
CA ALA A 13 -7.20 33.11 1.71
C ALA A 13 -5.81 33.06 2.38
N THR A 14 -5.69 33.40 3.67
CA THR A 14 -4.43 33.33 4.44
C THR A 14 -4.23 32.02 5.21
N ARG A 15 -5.26 31.16 5.32
CA ARG A 15 -5.14 29.81 5.91
C ARG A 15 -4.75 28.71 4.91
N CYS A 16 -4.74 29.02 3.62
CA CYS A 16 -4.44 28.05 2.57
C CYS A 16 -2.93 27.82 2.32
N TRP A 17 -2.06 28.50 3.08
CA TRP A 17 -0.60 28.34 3.04
C TRP A 17 0.00 27.68 4.29
N ALA A 18 -0.83 27.18 5.21
CA ALA A 18 -0.39 26.30 6.29
C ALA A 18 -0.54 24.84 5.86
N ARG A 19 0.10 24.48 4.73
CA ARG A 19 0.16 23.10 4.28
C ARG A 19 1.08 22.33 5.22
N SER A 20 0.47 21.42 5.96
CA SER A 20 1.06 20.22 6.55
C SER A 20 2.45 19.92 5.98
N LYS A 21 3.48 20.12 6.80
CA LYS A 21 4.84 19.67 6.49
C LYS A 21 4.75 18.22 5.97
N PRO A 22 5.34 17.88 4.82
CA PRO A 22 5.45 16.49 4.42
C PRO A 22 6.17 15.77 5.56
N THR A 23 5.46 14.86 6.22
CA THR A 23 6.06 13.90 7.15
C THR A 23 7.26 13.32 6.43
N SER A 24 8.43 13.60 7.00
CA SER A 24 9.73 13.19 6.53
C SER A 24 9.66 11.78 5.95
N VAL A 25 10.10 11.66 4.70
CA VAL A 25 10.50 10.39 4.11
C VAL A 25 11.45 9.76 5.11
N THR A 26 10.98 8.76 5.84
CA THR A 26 11.82 7.93 6.69
C THR A 26 12.85 7.30 5.77
N HIS A 27 14.10 7.75 5.91
CA HIS A 27 15.23 7.10 5.30
C HIS A 27 15.19 5.64 5.75
N LEU A 28 15.29 4.70 4.81
CA LEU A 28 15.34 3.25 5.05
C LEU A 28 16.60 2.80 5.83
N ASN A 29 17.27 3.72 6.51
CA ASN A 29 18.44 3.49 7.33
C ASN A 29 18.32 4.06 8.76
N ASP A 30 17.12 4.50 9.18
CA ASP A 30 16.82 4.64 10.61
C ASP A 30 16.59 3.25 11.20
N GLN A 31 17.68 2.53 11.47
CA GLN A 31 17.68 1.57 12.57
C GLN A 31 17.13 2.31 13.80
N PRO A 32 16.08 1.82 14.48
CA PRO A 32 15.67 2.46 15.73
C PRO A 32 16.88 2.44 16.65
N ARG A 33 17.45 3.63 16.91
CA ARG A 33 18.50 3.78 17.92
C ARG A 33 17.95 3.16 19.18
N ALA A 34 18.53 2.06 19.61
CA ALA A 34 18.12 1.34 20.80
C ALA A 34 17.91 2.37 21.92
N THR A 35 16.64 2.59 22.28
CA THR A 35 16.28 3.37 23.46
C THR A 35 16.97 2.67 24.61
N LYS A 36 17.97 3.34 25.19
CA LYS A 36 18.60 2.88 26.43
C LYS A 36 17.46 2.68 27.42
N THR A 37 17.15 1.42 27.69
CA THR A 37 16.11 1.03 28.63
C THR A 37 16.42 1.72 29.94
N ALA A 38 15.48 2.55 30.41
CA ALA A 38 15.56 3.16 31.73
C ALA A 38 15.68 2.02 32.76
N GLY A 39 16.88 1.82 33.27
CA GLY A 39 17.16 0.80 34.28
C GLY A 39 16.37 1.12 35.55
N LYS A 40 15.53 0.17 35.98
CA LYS A 40 15.04 0.11 37.36
C LYS A 40 16.26 0.16 38.29
N LYS A 41 16.34 1.18 39.14
CA LYS A 41 17.35 1.26 40.19
C LYS A 41 17.12 0.11 41.19
N PRO A 42 18.06 -0.82 41.38
CA PRO A 42 18.00 -1.74 42.51
C PRO A 42 18.28 -0.95 43.80
N ALA A 43 17.64 -1.34 44.90
CA ALA A 43 17.90 -0.78 46.23
C ALA A 43 19.39 -0.94 46.61
N PRO A 44 19.96 0.01 47.39
CA PRO A 44 21.37 -0.04 47.75
C PRO A 44 21.66 -1.22 48.68
N THR A 45 22.61 -2.06 48.30
CA THR A 45 23.16 -3.13 49.15
C THR A 45 24.11 -2.53 50.21
N PRO A 46 24.17 -3.09 51.44
CA PRO A 46 24.85 -2.47 52.58
C PRO A 46 26.33 -2.87 52.69
N PHE A 47 26.99 -3.19 51.57
CA PHE A 47 28.42 -3.50 51.56
C PHE A 47 29.18 -2.46 50.75
N GLY A 48 30.22 -1.92 51.39
CA GLY A 48 30.85 -0.64 51.09
C GLY A 48 31.22 -0.39 49.64
N ALA A 49 31.16 0.89 49.27
CA ALA A 49 31.69 1.42 48.02
C ALA A 49 33.04 0.76 47.69
N SER A 50 33.06 -0.10 46.67
CA SER A 50 34.32 -0.55 46.09
C SER A 50 35.02 0.71 45.58
N LYS A 51 36.08 1.12 46.27
CA LYS A 51 36.95 2.23 45.86
C LYS A 51 37.25 2.07 44.37
N PRO A 52 37.17 3.13 43.55
CA PRO A 52 37.48 3.02 42.12
C PRO A 52 38.91 2.51 41.99
N THR A 53 39.06 1.24 41.62
CA THR A 53 40.36 0.65 41.33
C THR A 53 40.91 1.44 40.15
N LYS A 54 41.86 2.34 40.43
CA LYS A 54 42.59 3.08 39.39
C LYS A 54 43.16 2.05 38.42
N THR A 55 42.60 1.98 37.23
CA THR A 55 43.13 1.13 36.16
C THR A 55 44.57 1.59 35.94
N LYS A 56 45.55 0.72 36.24
CA LYS A 56 46.97 1.03 36.03
C LYS A 56 47.14 1.36 34.55
N ARG A 57 47.35 2.64 34.22
CA ARG A 57 47.62 3.07 32.84
C ARG A 57 49.03 2.61 32.50
N ASN A 58 49.15 1.71 31.54
CA ASN A 58 50.44 1.27 31.05
C ASN A 58 51.09 2.47 30.34
N PRO A 59 52.29 2.92 30.74
CA PRO A 59 52.97 4.06 30.13
C PRO A 59 53.30 3.84 28.64
N LEU A 60 53.21 2.61 28.14
CA LEU A 60 53.37 2.28 26.72
C LEU A 60 52.17 2.66 25.84
N PHE A 61 50.99 2.91 26.41
CA PHE A 61 49.80 3.28 25.65
C PHE A 61 49.56 4.80 25.71
N GLU A 62 49.98 5.49 24.66
CA GLU A 62 49.76 6.92 24.47
C GLU A 62 48.55 7.18 23.56
N SER A 63 47.80 8.25 23.82
CA SER A 63 46.72 8.69 22.94
C SER A 63 47.30 9.51 21.79
N ALA A 64 47.23 8.98 20.56
CA ALA A 64 47.60 9.69 19.35
C ALA A 64 46.35 9.99 18.50
N PRO A 65 45.57 11.04 18.81
CA PRO A 65 44.42 11.42 18.01
C PRO A 65 44.86 11.97 16.65
N LYS A 66 44.20 11.50 15.58
CA LYS A 66 44.42 12.02 14.23
C LYS A 66 43.72 13.37 14.02
N ASN A 67 44.37 14.29 13.34
CA ASN A 67 43.80 15.55 12.92
C ASN A 67 43.13 15.38 11.54
N LEU A 68 41.80 15.35 11.51
CA LEU A 68 41.02 15.12 10.29
C LEU A 68 40.66 16.42 9.53
N GLY A 69 41.36 17.51 9.85
CA GLY A 69 41.25 18.78 9.14
C GLY A 69 41.73 18.68 7.68
N ILE A 70 41.38 19.68 6.88
CA ILE A 70 41.79 19.75 5.47
C ILE A 70 43.33 19.83 5.41
N GLY A 71 43.97 18.91 4.67
CA GLY A 71 45.42 18.89 4.47
C GLY A 71 46.24 18.30 5.64
N GLN A 72 45.59 17.61 6.58
CA GLN A 72 46.25 16.94 7.71
C GLN A 72 46.23 15.41 7.49
N ASP A 73 45.72 14.62 8.42
CA ASP A 73 45.66 13.16 8.29
C ASP A 73 44.61 12.71 7.27
N LEU A 74 44.77 11.47 6.78
CA LEU A 74 43.81 10.83 5.87
C LEU A 74 42.41 10.77 6.51
N GLN A 75 41.41 11.23 5.77
CA GLN A 75 40.02 11.14 6.21
C GLN A 75 39.62 9.68 6.47
N PRO A 76 38.82 9.42 7.52
CA PRO A 76 38.30 8.08 7.77
C PRO A 76 37.36 7.68 6.63
N GLN A 77 37.18 6.37 6.45
CA GLN A 77 36.20 5.87 5.51
C GLN A 77 34.79 6.27 5.96
N THR A 78 34.10 7.03 5.11
CA THR A 78 32.72 7.50 5.33
C THR A 78 31.76 6.85 4.34
N ASP A 79 30.46 7.01 4.57
CA ASP A 79 29.45 6.58 3.61
C ASP A 79 29.48 7.46 2.35
N LEU A 80 30.04 6.92 1.27
CA LEU A 80 30.17 7.58 -0.02
C LEU A 80 28.98 7.29 -0.96
N THR A 81 27.93 6.58 -0.54
CA THR A 81 26.82 6.13 -1.41
C THR A 81 26.16 7.25 -2.23
N ARG A 82 26.14 8.49 -1.71
CA ARG A 82 25.65 9.68 -2.43
C ARG A 82 26.56 10.10 -3.60
N PHE A 83 27.88 9.95 -3.45
CA PHE A 83 28.91 10.38 -4.41
C PHE A 83 29.35 9.26 -5.37
N VAL A 84 28.90 8.01 -5.11
CA VAL A 84 29.14 6.88 -6.02
C VAL A 84 28.57 7.18 -7.41
N LYS A 85 29.39 6.92 -8.43
CA LYS A 85 28.92 6.89 -9.82
C LYS A 85 28.07 5.64 -10.03
N TRP A 86 26.75 5.80 -9.88
CA TRP A 86 25.80 4.70 -10.01
C TRP A 86 25.75 4.13 -11.46
N PRO A 87 25.58 2.81 -11.62
CA PRO A 87 25.27 2.17 -12.91
C PRO A 87 24.14 2.86 -13.66
N GLU A 88 24.17 2.80 -14.99
CA GLU A 88 23.25 3.53 -15.85
C GLU A 88 21.77 3.23 -15.59
N TYR A 89 21.39 1.95 -15.42
CA TYR A 89 20.00 1.58 -15.16
C TYR A 89 19.45 2.19 -13.85
N ILE A 90 20.28 2.33 -12.82
CA ILE A 90 19.90 2.98 -11.54
C ILE A 90 19.73 4.48 -11.76
N ARG A 91 20.63 5.10 -12.53
CA ARG A 91 20.54 6.52 -12.89
C ARG A 91 19.26 6.80 -13.66
N LEU A 92 18.95 6.00 -14.68
CA LEU A 92 17.74 6.13 -15.51
C LEU A 92 16.45 5.94 -14.69
N GLN A 93 16.40 4.94 -13.82
CA GLN A 93 15.24 4.71 -12.93
C GLN A 93 15.02 5.89 -11.97
N ARG A 94 16.10 6.41 -11.35
CA ARG A 94 16.02 7.58 -10.47
C ARG A 94 15.63 8.83 -11.23
N GLN A 95 16.22 9.08 -12.39
CA GLN A 95 15.88 10.20 -13.27
C GLN A 95 14.41 10.14 -13.72
N LYS A 96 13.87 8.96 -14.04
CA LYS A 96 12.44 8.78 -14.36
C LYS A 96 11.56 9.26 -13.21
N VAL A 97 11.82 8.81 -11.97
CA VAL A 97 11.05 9.23 -10.78
C VAL A 97 11.20 10.72 -10.52
N ILE A 98 12.42 11.24 -10.64
CA ILE A 98 12.68 12.67 -10.47
C ILE A 98 11.92 13.47 -11.52
N LEU A 99 11.90 13.09 -12.79
CA LEU A 99 11.19 13.82 -13.85
C LEU A 99 9.67 13.87 -13.61
N HIS A 100 9.07 12.84 -13.02
CA HIS A 100 7.64 12.84 -12.71
C HIS A 100 7.22 13.82 -11.60
N GLN A 101 8.15 14.33 -10.77
CA GLN A 101 7.84 15.23 -9.66
C GLN A 101 7.75 16.73 -10.03
N PRO A 102 8.73 17.34 -10.73
CA PRO A 102 8.73 18.76 -11.07
C PRO A 102 7.84 19.07 -12.27
N LEU A 103 7.59 18.09 -13.15
CA LEU A 103 6.72 18.31 -14.30
C LEU A 103 5.27 18.46 -13.84
N LYS A 104 4.54 19.36 -14.50
CA LYS A 104 3.10 19.50 -14.30
C LYS A 104 2.40 18.29 -14.91
N VAL A 105 2.09 17.32 -14.05
CA VAL A 105 1.44 16.07 -14.45
C VAL A 105 -0.04 16.31 -14.75
N PRO A 106 -0.58 15.83 -15.88
CA PRO A 106 -2.01 15.91 -16.18
C PRO A 106 -2.88 15.23 -15.10
N PRO A 107 -4.10 15.74 -14.83
CA PRO A 107 -4.96 15.19 -13.78
C PRO A 107 -5.32 13.72 -13.99
N CYS A 108 -5.46 13.28 -15.26
CA CYS A 108 -5.74 11.89 -15.62
C CYS A 108 -4.62 10.91 -15.22
N HIS A 109 -3.38 11.38 -15.06
CA HIS A 109 -2.28 10.57 -14.55
C HIS A 109 -2.13 10.75 -13.04
N CYS A 110 -2.28 11.98 -12.55
CA CYS A 110 -2.13 12.32 -11.13
C CYS A 110 -3.11 11.55 -10.23
N GLN A 111 -4.29 11.19 -10.73
CA GLN A 111 -5.27 10.36 -9.99
C GLN A 111 -4.68 9.06 -9.44
N PHE A 112 -3.69 8.45 -10.10
CA PHE A 112 -3.06 7.21 -9.63
C PHE A 112 -2.08 7.42 -8.48
N ALA A 113 -1.60 8.65 -8.26
CA ALA A 113 -0.82 8.98 -7.07
C ALA A 113 -1.68 8.99 -5.80
N TYR A 114 -2.98 9.25 -5.93
CA TYR A 114 -3.94 9.24 -4.83
C TYR A 114 -4.49 7.84 -4.61
N THR A 115 -3.85 7.13 -3.69
CA THR A 115 -4.22 5.75 -3.35
C THR A 115 -4.96 5.69 -2.03
N LEU A 116 -5.73 4.62 -1.85
CA LEU A 116 -6.38 4.27 -0.60
C LEU A 116 -5.37 4.05 0.53
N ASP A 117 -5.78 4.37 1.77
CA ASP A 117 -4.93 4.31 2.96
C ASP A 117 -4.58 2.86 3.37
N LYS A 118 -3.59 2.70 4.23
CA LYS A 118 -3.11 1.35 4.59
C LYS A 118 -4.18 0.54 5.32
N ASN A 119 -4.99 1.17 6.16
CA ASN A 119 -5.94 0.46 7.03
C ASN A 119 -7.10 -0.07 6.20
N THR A 120 -7.72 0.80 5.40
CA THR A 120 -8.79 0.37 4.50
C THR A 120 -8.29 -0.64 3.45
N ALA A 121 -7.02 -0.55 3.02
CA ALA A 121 -6.44 -1.51 2.09
C ALA A 121 -6.40 -2.92 2.71
N THR A 122 -5.98 -3.03 3.98
CA THR A 122 -5.97 -4.34 4.65
C THR A 122 -7.37 -4.96 4.76
N GLN A 123 -8.40 -4.14 4.99
CA GLN A 123 -9.80 -4.61 5.04
C GLN A 123 -10.26 -5.09 3.66
N LEU A 124 -9.97 -4.34 2.61
CA LEU A 124 -10.25 -4.72 1.23
C LEU A 124 -9.58 -6.06 0.89
N PHE A 125 -8.31 -6.25 1.22
CA PHE A 125 -7.60 -7.50 0.94
C PHE A 125 -8.12 -8.69 1.77
N LYS A 126 -8.58 -8.46 3.01
CA LYS A 126 -9.26 -9.49 3.80
C LYS A 126 -10.53 -9.98 3.10
N LEU A 127 -11.31 -9.07 2.54
CA LEU A 127 -12.49 -9.42 1.74
C LEU A 127 -12.07 -10.17 0.47
N LEU A 128 -11.16 -9.63 -0.33
CA LEU A 128 -10.73 -10.26 -1.60
C LEU A 128 -10.17 -11.68 -1.41
N ASN A 129 -9.50 -11.94 -0.28
CA ASN A 129 -8.98 -13.27 0.02
C ASN A 129 -10.08 -14.33 0.23
N LYS A 130 -11.32 -13.94 0.58
CA LYS A 130 -12.46 -14.86 0.65
C LYS A 130 -12.99 -15.28 -0.73
N TYR A 131 -12.79 -14.44 -1.75
CA TYR A 131 -13.33 -14.60 -3.11
C TYR A 131 -12.25 -15.02 -4.12
N ARG A 132 -11.15 -15.64 -3.66
CA ARG A 132 -10.07 -16.06 -4.54
C ARG A 132 -10.56 -17.07 -5.60
N PRO A 133 -10.12 -16.94 -6.86
CA PRO A 133 -10.37 -17.96 -7.84
C PRO A 133 -9.57 -19.24 -7.52
N GLU A 134 -10.12 -20.38 -7.94
CA GLU A 134 -9.51 -21.69 -7.71
C GLU A 134 -8.09 -21.81 -8.27
N THR A 135 -7.24 -22.55 -7.54
CA THR A 135 -5.94 -22.97 -8.07
C THR A 135 -6.10 -24.11 -9.06
N LYS A 136 -5.08 -24.36 -9.88
CA LYS A 136 -5.09 -25.49 -10.83
C LYS A 136 -5.22 -26.84 -10.14
N LEU A 137 -4.67 -26.98 -8.92
CA LEU A 137 -4.71 -28.20 -8.12
C LEU A 137 -6.11 -28.43 -7.54
N GLU A 138 -6.71 -27.40 -6.96
CA GLU A 138 -8.12 -27.42 -6.50
C GLU A 138 -9.08 -27.70 -7.65
N LYS A 139 -8.81 -27.14 -8.83
CA LYS A 139 -9.61 -27.42 -10.02
C LYS A 139 -9.53 -28.89 -10.43
N LYS A 140 -8.34 -29.49 -10.40
CA LYS A 140 -8.15 -30.92 -10.73
C LYS A 140 -8.89 -31.82 -9.75
N THR A 141 -8.71 -31.59 -8.45
CA THR A 141 -9.39 -32.35 -7.40
C THR A 141 -10.92 -32.20 -7.46
N ARG A 142 -11.44 -31.00 -7.74
CA ARG A 142 -12.87 -30.80 -8.00
C ARG A 142 -13.35 -31.62 -9.19
N LEU A 143 -12.62 -31.60 -10.30
CA LEU A 143 -13.00 -32.35 -11.50
C LEU A 143 -12.97 -33.87 -11.26
N GLU A 144 -11.96 -34.38 -10.55
CA GLU A 144 -11.88 -35.78 -10.14
C GLU A 144 -13.06 -36.17 -9.23
N ALA A 145 -13.38 -35.35 -8.23
CA ALA A 145 -14.53 -35.56 -7.35
C ALA A 145 -15.86 -35.55 -8.12
N THR A 146 -16.03 -34.62 -9.08
CA THR A 146 -17.23 -34.60 -9.94
C THR A 146 -17.30 -35.81 -10.87
N ALA A 147 -16.17 -36.30 -11.36
CA ALA A 147 -16.12 -37.48 -12.23
C ALA A 147 -16.48 -38.75 -11.46
N VAL A 148 -15.97 -38.92 -10.23
CA VAL A 148 -16.34 -40.02 -9.33
C VAL A 148 -17.84 -39.94 -8.99
N ALA A 149 -18.33 -38.76 -8.58
CA ALA A 149 -19.75 -38.58 -8.24
C ALA A 149 -20.70 -38.83 -9.44
N ALA A 150 -20.27 -38.50 -10.66
CA ALA A 150 -21.03 -38.76 -11.89
C ALA A 150 -20.99 -40.25 -12.30
N ALA A 151 -19.91 -40.97 -12.01
CA ALA A 151 -19.82 -42.41 -12.26
C ALA A 151 -20.73 -43.21 -11.31
N GLU A 152 -20.86 -42.76 -10.06
CA GLU A 152 -21.71 -43.39 -9.05
C GLU A 152 -23.20 -43.04 -9.23
N ASN A 153 -23.52 -41.81 -9.64
CA ASN A 153 -24.90 -41.34 -9.82
C ASN A 153 -25.12 -40.81 -11.25
N LYS A 154 -25.80 -41.60 -12.10
CA LYS A 154 -26.11 -41.23 -13.50
C LYS A 154 -26.97 -39.95 -13.65
N ASP A 155 -27.65 -39.51 -12.58
CA ASP A 155 -28.53 -38.33 -12.57
C ASP A 155 -27.86 -37.04 -12.03
N ALA A 156 -26.58 -37.09 -11.63
CA ALA A 156 -25.87 -35.95 -11.04
C ALA A 156 -25.28 -34.97 -12.08
N SER A 157 -25.34 -35.29 -13.38
CA SER A 157 -24.75 -34.50 -14.46
C SER A 157 -25.37 -33.12 -14.65
N ASN A 158 -26.56 -32.86 -14.07
CA ASN A 158 -27.32 -31.62 -14.22
C ASN A 158 -27.76 -30.97 -12.90
N LYS A 159 -27.27 -31.42 -11.73
CA LYS A 159 -27.51 -30.66 -10.50
C LYS A 159 -26.60 -29.44 -10.50
N ASP A 160 -27.16 -28.34 -11.00
CA ASP A 160 -26.61 -26.98 -11.00
C ASP A 160 -26.00 -26.62 -9.64
N SER A 161 -24.72 -26.95 -9.47
CA SER A 161 -23.93 -26.45 -8.36
C SER A 161 -23.93 -24.93 -8.48
N LYS A 162 -24.49 -24.24 -7.47
CA LYS A 162 -24.61 -22.77 -7.43
C LYS A 162 -23.28 -22.15 -7.87
N LYS A 163 -23.34 -21.31 -8.90
CA LYS A 163 -22.15 -20.68 -9.50
C LYS A 163 -21.28 -20.05 -8.41
N PRO A 164 -20.00 -20.43 -8.29
CA PRO A 164 -19.14 -19.88 -7.26
C PRO A 164 -18.88 -18.39 -7.52
N PHE A 165 -18.85 -17.61 -6.44
CA PHE A 165 -18.48 -16.21 -6.46
C PHE A 165 -16.95 -16.08 -6.41
N PHE A 166 -16.37 -15.46 -7.43
CA PHE A 166 -14.94 -15.22 -7.51
C PHE A 166 -14.63 -13.83 -8.02
N VAL A 167 -13.49 -13.29 -7.58
CA VAL A 167 -12.94 -12.05 -8.10
C VAL A 167 -12.66 -12.23 -9.59
N LYS A 168 -13.23 -11.35 -10.40
CA LYS A 168 -12.93 -11.28 -11.83
C LYS A 168 -11.68 -10.43 -12.03
N PHE A 169 -10.85 -10.82 -12.97
CA PHE A 169 -9.57 -10.17 -13.23
C PHE A 169 -9.35 -10.00 -14.73
N GLY A 170 -8.40 -9.12 -15.06
CA GLY A 170 -8.03 -8.80 -16.44
C GLY A 170 -8.79 -7.59 -16.98
N LEU A 171 -8.10 -6.78 -17.78
CA LEU A 171 -8.62 -5.49 -18.26
C LEU A 171 -9.86 -5.67 -19.15
N ASN A 172 -9.77 -6.50 -20.19
CA ASN A 172 -10.86 -6.66 -21.16
C ASN A 172 -12.14 -7.16 -20.50
N HIS A 173 -12.02 -8.15 -19.61
CA HIS A 173 -13.18 -8.68 -18.89
C HIS A 173 -13.73 -7.65 -17.89
N THR A 174 -12.87 -6.88 -17.23
CA THR A 174 -13.30 -5.81 -16.32
C THR A 174 -14.12 -4.75 -17.06
N VAL A 175 -13.65 -4.27 -18.21
CA VAL A 175 -14.35 -3.25 -19.01
C VAL A 175 -15.74 -3.72 -19.39
N ALA A 176 -15.87 -4.94 -19.91
CA ALA A 176 -17.16 -5.53 -20.26
C ALA A 176 -18.14 -5.59 -19.06
N LEU A 177 -17.64 -5.81 -17.85
CA LEU A 177 -18.48 -5.85 -16.64
C LEU A 177 -18.91 -4.49 -16.15
N ILE A 178 -18.05 -3.47 -16.29
CA ILE A 178 -18.39 -2.10 -15.93
C ILE A 178 -19.42 -1.55 -16.93
N GLU A 179 -19.24 -1.81 -18.22
CA GLU A 179 -20.19 -1.43 -19.26
C GLU A 179 -21.55 -2.11 -19.07
N ALA A 180 -21.55 -3.38 -18.69
CA ALA A 180 -22.77 -4.11 -18.36
C ALA A 180 -23.38 -3.73 -16.99
N LYS A 181 -22.74 -2.84 -16.21
CA LYS A 181 -23.13 -2.48 -14.83
C LYS A 181 -23.28 -3.68 -13.89
N LYS A 182 -22.51 -4.74 -14.11
CA LYS A 182 -22.48 -5.96 -13.27
C LYS A 182 -21.37 -5.94 -12.24
N ALA A 183 -20.57 -4.88 -12.21
CA ALA A 183 -19.49 -4.70 -11.26
C ALA A 183 -20.01 -3.97 -10.01
N SER A 184 -19.87 -4.59 -8.84
CA SER A 184 -20.15 -3.95 -7.55
C SER A 184 -19.00 -3.07 -7.08
N LEU A 185 -17.75 -3.49 -7.29
CA LEU A 185 -16.56 -2.73 -6.90
C LEU A 185 -15.41 -3.01 -7.87
N VAL A 186 -14.72 -1.95 -8.32
CA VAL A 186 -13.53 -2.04 -9.16
C VAL A 186 -12.29 -1.61 -8.39
N VAL A 187 -11.28 -2.48 -8.34
CA VAL A 187 -10.00 -2.22 -7.67
C VAL A 187 -8.92 -2.05 -8.73
N ILE A 188 -8.33 -0.87 -8.76
CA ILE A 188 -7.34 -0.42 -9.73
C ILE A 188 -5.98 -0.29 -9.06
N THR A 189 -4.90 -0.67 -9.74
CA THR A 189 -3.54 -0.48 -9.23
C THR A 189 -2.95 0.85 -9.67
N HIS A 190 -2.11 1.46 -8.82
CA HIS A 190 -1.41 2.70 -9.18
C HIS A 190 -0.16 2.53 -10.07
N ASP A 191 0.46 1.35 -10.09
CA ASP A 191 1.82 1.11 -10.57
C ASP A 191 1.84 0.29 -11.87
N VAL A 192 0.95 0.60 -12.80
CA VAL A 192 0.88 -0.06 -14.11
C VAL A 192 1.81 0.65 -15.09
N ASP A 193 2.71 -0.12 -15.68
CA ASP A 193 3.56 0.29 -16.80
C ASP A 193 3.22 -0.65 -17.96
N PRO A 194 2.67 -0.18 -19.10
CA PRO A 194 2.27 1.19 -19.49
C PRO A 194 0.98 1.71 -18.79
N ILE A 195 0.86 3.03 -18.61
CA ILE A 195 -0.26 3.62 -17.84
C ILE A 195 -1.57 3.69 -18.65
N GLU A 196 -1.45 3.78 -19.98
CA GLU A 196 -2.52 3.93 -20.96
C GLU A 196 -3.64 2.89 -20.78
N PHE A 197 -3.26 1.69 -20.36
CA PHE A 197 -4.17 0.59 -20.07
C PHE A 197 -5.21 0.90 -18.99
N VAL A 198 -4.93 1.84 -18.09
CA VAL A 198 -5.75 2.10 -16.89
C VAL A 198 -6.27 3.54 -16.84
N VAL A 199 -5.68 4.48 -17.60
CA VAL A 199 -6.07 5.91 -17.58
C VAL A 199 -7.57 6.13 -17.74
N PHE A 200 -8.23 5.35 -18.61
CA PHE A 200 -9.66 5.52 -18.92
C PHE A 200 -10.59 4.87 -17.88
N LEU A 201 -10.10 3.96 -17.03
CA LEU A 201 -10.97 3.18 -16.13
C LEU A 201 -11.66 4.03 -15.06
N PRO A 202 -10.99 4.96 -14.35
CA PRO A 202 -11.67 5.83 -13.40
C PRO A 202 -12.79 6.67 -14.05
N ALA A 203 -12.58 7.14 -15.28
CA ALA A 203 -13.60 7.89 -16.03
C ALA A 203 -14.78 6.99 -16.42
N LEU A 204 -14.49 5.76 -16.86
CA LEU A 204 -15.50 4.76 -17.22
C LEU A 204 -16.35 4.35 -16.01
N CYS A 205 -15.71 4.05 -14.87
CA CYS A 205 -16.41 3.73 -13.62
C CYS A 205 -17.33 4.86 -13.17
N ARG A 206 -16.87 6.12 -13.23
CA ARG A 206 -17.70 7.29 -12.91
C ARG A 206 -18.89 7.45 -13.86
N LYS A 207 -18.68 7.27 -15.17
CA LYS A 207 -19.76 7.36 -16.18
C LYS A 207 -20.84 6.30 -15.99
N MET A 208 -20.43 5.08 -15.62
CA MET A 208 -21.35 3.95 -15.44
C MET A 208 -21.95 3.88 -14.03
N GLY A 209 -21.48 4.70 -13.08
CA GLY A 209 -21.95 4.73 -11.70
C GLY A 209 -21.41 3.61 -10.81
N VAL A 210 -20.26 3.03 -11.18
CA VAL A 210 -19.63 1.93 -10.43
C VAL A 210 -18.55 2.50 -9.50
N PRO A 211 -18.53 2.14 -8.21
CA PRO A 211 -17.50 2.61 -7.29
C PRO A 211 -16.16 1.97 -7.61
N TYR A 212 -15.09 2.77 -7.55
CA TYR A 212 -13.73 2.31 -7.80
C TYR A 212 -12.77 2.78 -6.71
N VAL A 213 -11.68 2.04 -6.56
CA VAL A 213 -10.64 2.28 -5.58
C VAL A 213 -9.28 2.12 -6.24
N ILE A 214 -8.32 2.99 -5.90
CA ILE A 214 -6.93 2.87 -6.34
C ILE A 214 -6.08 2.33 -5.18
N VAL A 215 -5.40 1.21 -5.40
CA VAL A 215 -4.60 0.48 -4.41
C VAL A 215 -3.12 0.47 -4.80
N LYS A 216 -2.26 0.43 -3.78
CA LYS A 216 -0.81 0.28 -3.96
C LYS A 216 -0.42 -1.17 -4.24
N GLY A 217 0.32 -1.38 -5.33
CA GLY A 217 1.04 -2.62 -5.62
C GLY A 217 0.29 -3.60 -6.51
N LYS A 218 0.65 -3.65 -7.80
CA LYS A 218 0.13 -4.64 -8.76
C LYS A 218 0.49 -6.08 -8.42
N ALA A 219 1.57 -6.27 -7.69
CA ALA A 219 1.97 -7.58 -7.16
C ALA A 219 0.96 -8.07 -6.12
N HIS A 220 0.46 -7.19 -5.25
CA HIS A 220 -0.50 -7.57 -4.20
C HIS A 220 -1.86 -7.97 -4.77
N LEU A 221 -2.32 -7.32 -5.85
CA LEU A 221 -3.52 -7.80 -6.56
C LEU A 221 -3.26 -9.14 -7.27
N GLY A 222 -2.05 -9.33 -7.79
CA GLY A 222 -1.63 -10.60 -8.40
C GLY A 222 -1.70 -11.77 -7.43
N THR A 223 -1.28 -11.60 -6.18
CA THR A 223 -1.29 -12.69 -5.18
C THR A 223 -2.69 -13.20 -4.87
N VAL A 224 -3.72 -12.34 -4.94
CA VAL A 224 -5.13 -12.73 -4.77
C VAL A 224 -5.58 -13.70 -5.86
N VAL A 225 -5.10 -13.51 -7.09
CA VAL A 225 -5.53 -14.26 -8.28
C VAL A 225 -4.55 -15.38 -8.66
N HIS A 226 -3.53 -15.63 -7.84
CA HIS A 226 -2.44 -16.57 -8.16
C HIS A 226 -1.68 -16.19 -9.44
N LYS A 227 -1.45 -14.90 -9.66
CA LYS A 227 -0.64 -14.33 -10.76
C LYS A 227 0.51 -13.50 -10.21
N LYS A 228 1.55 -13.27 -11.02
CA LYS A 228 2.67 -12.41 -10.64
C LYS A 228 2.23 -10.95 -10.45
N THR A 229 1.39 -10.48 -11.37
CA THR A 229 0.86 -9.11 -11.38
C THR A 229 -0.56 -9.10 -11.92
N THR A 230 -1.36 -8.14 -11.48
CA THR A 230 -2.68 -7.86 -12.05
C THR A 230 -2.96 -6.38 -11.94
N ALA A 231 -3.43 -5.76 -13.03
CA ALA A 231 -3.69 -4.32 -13.08
C ALA A 231 -5.04 -3.93 -12.44
N VAL A 232 -6.05 -4.80 -12.59
CA VAL A 232 -7.43 -4.51 -12.18
C VAL A 232 -8.13 -5.77 -11.71
N LEU A 233 -8.90 -5.63 -10.64
CA LEU A 233 -9.80 -6.65 -10.10
C LEU A 233 -11.22 -6.10 -10.00
N VAL A 234 -12.21 -6.97 -10.16
CA VAL A 234 -13.63 -6.64 -10.06
C VAL A 234 -14.33 -7.64 -9.18
N LEU A 235 -15.13 -7.13 -8.26
CA LEU A 235 -16.16 -7.90 -7.57
C LEU A 235 -17.48 -7.72 -8.32
N GLN A 236 -18.05 -8.82 -8.81
CA GLN A 236 -19.38 -8.82 -9.41
C GLN A 236 -20.43 -8.86 -8.30
N ASP A 237 -20.51 -10.01 -7.64
CA ASP A 237 -21.46 -10.29 -6.58
C ASP A 237 -20.69 -10.72 -5.31
N VAL A 238 -21.28 -10.40 -4.17
CA VAL A 238 -20.75 -10.69 -2.83
C VAL A 238 -21.77 -11.59 -2.14
N LYS A 239 -21.30 -12.55 -1.33
CA LYS A 239 -22.19 -13.36 -0.48
C LYS A 239 -22.90 -12.47 0.53
N SER A 240 -24.13 -12.83 0.91
CA SER A 240 -24.92 -12.09 1.90
C SER A 240 -24.24 -11.94 3.27
N GLU A 241 -23.32 -12.84 3.61
CA GLU A 241 -22.53 -12.78 4.86
C GLU A 241 -21.53 -11.62 4.88
N ASP A 242 -21.00 -11.26 3.71
CA ASP A 242 -19.99 -10.23 3.54
C ASP A 242 -20.61 -8.90 3.08
N THR A 243 -21.90 -8.89 2.76
CA THR A 243 -22.63 -7.62 2.68
C THR A 243 -22.70 -7.06 4.10
N PRO A 244 -22.20 -5.84 4.35
CA PRO A 244 -22.28 -5.27 5.68
C PRO A 244 -23.74 -5.25 6.11
N PHE A 245 -24.03 -5.89 7.25
CA PHE A 245 -25.33 -5.79 7.90
C PHE A 245 -25.64 -4.30 8.08
N ARG A 246 -26.64 -3.84 7.33
CA ARG A 246 -27.10 -2.47 7.15
C ARG A 246 -26.94 -1.60 8.41
N SER A 247 -26.03 -0.63 8.35
CA SER A 247 -26.21 0.69 8.98
C SER A 247 -26.17 1.70 7.82
N TYR A 248 -27.28 2.25 7.33
CA TYR A 248 -28.50 2.71 7.98
C TYR A 248 -29.76 2.42 7.15
N PRO A 249 -30.89 2.02 7.78
CA PRO A 249 -32.22 2.35 7.30
C PRO A 249 -32.63 3.70 7.91
N SER A 250 -32.41 4.83 7.24
CA SER A 250 -33.00 6.11 7.69
C SER A 250 -33.28 7.13 6.60
N LEU A 251 -33.36 6.74 5.31
CA LEU A 251 -33.87 7.61 4.24
C LEU A 251 -34.72 6.86 3.19
N GLN A 252 -35.45 5.82 3.62
CA GLN A 252 -36.44 5.14 2.76
C GLN A 252 -37.84 5.05 3.39
N SER A 253 -38.14 5.85 4.43
CA SER A 253 -39.48 5.97 5.01
C SER A 253 -40.04 7.40 5.01
N LEU A 254 -39.54 8.28 4.14
CA LEU A 254 -40.11 9.61 3.87
C LEU A 254 -40.44 9.79 2.37
N ALA A 255 -40.92 8.71 1.75
CA ALA A 255 -41.64 8.74 0.49
C ALA A 255 -42.87 7.83 0.64
N CYS A 256 -43.76 8.24 1.53
CA CYS A 256 -45.21 8.11 1.41
C CYS A 256 -45.73 9.55 1.46
#